data_AF-A0A4Y7R5E5-F1
#
_entry.id   AF-A0A4Y7R5E5-F1
#
_cell.length_a   1.000
_cell.length_b   1.000
_cell.length_c   1.000
_cell.angle_alpha   90.00
_cell.angle_beta   90.00
_cell.angle_gamma   90.00
#
_symmetry.space_group_name_H-M   'P 1'
#
loop_
_entity.id
_entity.type
_entity.pdbx_description
1 polymer ?
#
loop_
_entity_poly.entity_id
_entity_poly.type
_entity_poly.pdbx_seq_one_letter_code
_entity_poly.pdbx_strand_id
1 'polypeptide(L)'
;FLQNLQEHLLHHFAIQWQGPSLVEDHPRFEAVMDATRVFFKNHRIYSHKIMRVRYMTYDVRRGEDVLHIDGDVCNIMIANPKFKGSKGQDRVGDKDISPYLYARVLGIYHGEVGYSGELSPGVGRPLFFWVRWYDTISKSETGSTLPLDCVRFRDIRAPNATGFVNAVDVLRAAHIIPRFSHGKLYPTGQGLSKIARDGADWCQYYVNRFADQDMFMRYQIGFAVGHTTGPIALTWMKMLDSFQSQVPVV
;
A
#
# COMPACT_ATOMS: atom_id res chain seq x y z
N PHE A 1 7.14 -16.73 14.03
CA PHE A 1 6.12 -16.31 13.05
C PHE A 1 6.35 -14.83 12.76
N LEU A 2 6.18 -14.37 11.52
CA LEU A 2 6.29 -12.93 11.24
C LEU A 2 5.21 -12.20 12.04
N GLN A 3 5.61 -11.25 12.89
CA GLN A 3 4.71 -10.56 13.80
C GLN A 3 3.55 -9.90 13.03
N ASN A 4 2.31 -10.03 13.54
CA ASN A 4 1.08 -9.47 12.95
C ASN A 4 0.65 -10.06 11.59
N LEU A 5 1.28 -11.14 11.10
CA LEU A 5 0.87 -11.76 9.84
C LEU A 5 -0.56 -12.35 9.92
N GLN A 6 -0.89 -13.02 11.03
CA GLN A 6 -2.22 -13.60 11.21
C GLN A 6 -3.30 -12.50 11.27
N GLU A 7 -3.04 -11.41 11.99
CA GLU A 7 -3.95 -10.25 12.05
C GLU A 7 -4.15 -9.62 10.67
N HIS A 8 -3.08 -9.45 9.89
CA HIS A 8 -3.17 -8.94 8.53
C HIS A 8 -4.04 -9.83 7.62
N LEU A 9 -3.83 -11.15 7.69
CA LEU A 9 -4.59 -12.11 6.88
C LEU A 9 -6.05 -12.20 7.32
N LEU A 10 -6.33 -12.05 8.61
CA LEU A 10 -7.70 -11.98 9.12
C LEU A 10 -8.46 -10.80 8.52
N HIS A 11 -7.83 -9.63 8.46
CA HIS A 11 -8.42 -8.45 7.83
C HIS A 11 -8.65 -8.65 6.32
N HIS A 12 -7.75 -9.34 5.62
CA HIS A 12 -7.98 -9.72 4.21
C HIS A 12 -9.21 -10.63 4.07
N PHE A 13 -9.41 -11.60 4.98
CA PHE A 13 -10.62 -12.40 4.99
C PHE A 13 -11.86 -11.55 5.23
N ALA A 14 -11.87 -10.67 6.23
CA ALA A 14 -13.00 -9.79 6.50
C ALA A 14 -13.51 -9.11 5.21
N ILE A 15 -12.58 -8.55 4.42
CA ILE A 15 -12.88 -7.87 3.15
C ILE A 15 -13.38 -8.86 2.08
N GLN A 16 -12.75 -10.03 1.95
CA GLN A 16 -13.12 -11.01 0.91
C GLN A 16 -14.48 -11.68 1.18
N TRP A 17 -14.86 -11.85 2.45
CA TRP A 17 -16.08 -12.54 2.86
C TRP A 17 -17.31 -11.65 2.95
N GLN A 18 -17.16 -10.36 3.27
CA GLN A 18 -18.31 -9.47 3.52
C GLN A 18 -19.05 -9.05 2.25
N GLY A 19 -18.47 -9.21 1.06
CA GLY A 19 -18.99 -8.57 -0.15
C GLY A 19 -19.08 -7.04 0.01
N PRO A 20 -19.40 -6.28 -1.05
CA PRO A 20 -19.47 -4.82 -0.98
C PRO A 20 -20.69 -4.29 -0.21
N SER A 21 -21.65 -5.13 0.15
CA SER A 21 -23.00 -4.70 0.57
C SER A 21 -23.22 -4.58 2.09
N LEU A 22 -22.24 -4.95 2.92
CA LEU A 22 -22.40 -4.98 4.39
C LEU A 22 -21.35 -4.13 5.14
N VAL A 23 -20.59 -3.29 4.44
CA VAL A 23 -19.55 -2.43 5.03
C VAL A 23 -20.13 -1.40 6.03
N GLU A 24 -21.46 -1.22 6.08
CA GLU A 24 -22.12 -0.31 7.03
C GLU A 24 -22.31 -0.88 8.46
N ASP A 25 -22.18 -2.20 8.69
CA ASP A 25 -22.28 -2.82 10.03
C ASP A 25 -20.89 -3.20 10.61
N HIS A 26 -19.98 -2.23 10.61
CA HIS A 26 -18.52 -2.40 10.77
C HIS A 26 -17.96 -2.75 12.19
N PRO A 27 -18.62 -2.56 13.35
CA PRO A 27 -17.95 -2.85 14.65
C PRO A 27 -18.13 -4.27 15.20
N ARG A 28 -19.14 -5.04 14.74
CA ARG A 28 -19.46 -6.35 15.35
C ARG A 28 -18.70 -7.53 14.76
N PHE A 29 -18.27 -7.46 13.50
CA PHE A 29 -17.62 -8.57 12.81
C PHE A 29 -16.11 -8.71 13.14
N GLU A 30 -15.37 -7.61 13.18
CA GLU A 30 -13.95 -7.64 13.58
C GLU A 30 -13.77 -8.05 15.05
N ALA A 31 -14.73 -7.68 15.91
CA ALA A 31 -14.72 -8.02 17.34
C ALA A 31 -14.94 -9.52 17.64
N VAL A 32 -15.45 -10.30 16.67
CA VAL A 32 -15.74 -11.73 16.83
C VAL A 32 -14.65 -12.60 16.19
N MET A 33 -13.78 -12.03 15.36
CA MET A 33 -12.76 -12.79 14.64
C MET A 33 -11.43 -12.84 15.39
N ASP A 34 -10.85 -14.04 15.44
CA ASP A 34 -9.64 -14.32 16.22
C ASP A 34 -8.48 -14.67 15.29
N ALA A 35 -7.42 -13.87 15.31
CA ALA A 35 -6.24 -14.05 14.46
C ALA A 35 -5.55 -15.41 14.71
N THR A 36 -5.66 -15.97 15.91
CA THR A 36 -5.07 -17.29 16.22
C THR A 36 -5.71 -18.43 15.44
N ARG A 37 -6.95 -18.23 14.94
CA ARG A 37 -7.68 -19.20 14.10
C ARG A 37 -7.35 -19.09 12.62
N VAL A 38 -6.44 -18.20 12.24
CA VAL A 38 -5.89 -18.12 10.88
C VAL A 38 -4.73 -19.10 10.75
N PHE A 39 -4.86 -20.02 9.79
CA PHE A 39 -3.84 -21.03 9.54
C PHE A 39 -3.47 -21.10 8.05
N PHE A 40 -2.22 -21.44 7.78
CA PHE A 40 -1.79 -21.81 6.45
C PHE A 40 -2.05 -23.28 6.24
N LYS A 41 -2.76 -23.63 5.17
CA LYS A 41 -2.95 -25.02 4.77
C LYS A 41 -1.58 -25.66 4.53
N ASN A 42 -1.42 -26.87 5.05
CA ASN A 42 -0.14 -27.61 5.02
C ASN A 42 1.03 -26.87 5.70
N HIS A 43 0.77 -25.83 6.50
CA HIS A 43 1.79 -24.99 7.14
C HIS A 43 2.78 -24.38 6.13
N ARG A 44 2.29 -24.01 4.93
CA ARG A 44 3.13 -23.53 3.81
C ARG A 44 2.80 -22.11 3.38
N ILE A 45 3.86 -21.34 3.19
CA ILE A 45 3.89 -20.03 2.54
C ILE A 45 4.95 -20.09 1.44
N TYR A 46 4.66 -19.49 0.30
CA TYR A 46 5.55 -19.44 -0.85
C TYR A 46 6.06 -18.02 -1.02
N SER A 47 7.38 -17.87 -1.20
CA SER A 47 8.02 -16.59 -1.47
C SER A 47 8.26 -16.40 -2.96
N HIS A 48 8.20 -15.14 -3.40
CA HIS A 48 8.48 -14.72 -4.77
C HIS A 48 9.50 -13.59 -4.77
N LYS A 49 10.18 -13.41 -5.90
CA LYS A 49 11.08 -12.26 -6.13
C LYS A 49 10.47 -11.17 -7.00
N ILE A 50 9.51 -11.55 -7.85
CA ILE A 50 8.92 -10.70 -8.89
C ILE A 50 7.41 -10.69 -8.74
N MET A 51 6.80 -9.51 -8.91
CA MET A 51 5.36 -9.35 -8.96
C MET A 51 4.96 -8.31 -10.00
N ARG A 52 3.88 -8.58 -10.75
CA ARG A 52 3.28 -7.62 -11.67
C ARG A 52 2.11 -6.93 -10.98
N VAL A 53 2.21 -5.62 -10.76
CA VAL A 53 1.12 -4.79 -10.24
C VAL A 53 0.41 -4.16 -11.43
N ARG A 54 -0.87 -4.48 -11.61
CA ARG A 54 -1.70 -3.87 -12.65
C ARG A 54 -2.46 -2.69 -12.07
N TYR A 55 -2.57 -1.62 -12.84
CA TYR A 55 -3.26 -0.42 -12.41
C TYR A 55 -4.02 0.22 -13.57
N MET A 56 -4.98 1.08 -13.23
CA MET A 56 -5.67 1.91 -14.20
C MET A 56 -4.93 3.25 -14.31
N THR A 57 -4.67 3.68 -15.54
CA THR A 57 -4.09 4.98 -15.84
C THR A 57 -5.14 6.09 -15.76
N TYR A 58 -4.71 7.35 -15.74
CA TYR A 58 -5.55 8.54 -15.59
C TYR A 58 -6.65 8.62 -16.65
N ASP A 59 -6.38 8.11 -17.85
CA ASP A 59 -7.26 8.03 -19.01
C ASP A 59 -7.97 6.66 -19.14
N VAL A 60 -8.03 5.89 -18.04
CA VAL A 60 -8.79 4.63 -17.92
C VAL A 60 -8.25 3.52 -18.83
N ARG A 61 -6.93 3.47 -19.03
CA ARG A 61 -6.25 2.33 -19.68
C ARG A 61 -5.62 1.42 -18.63
N ARG A 62 -5.21 0.23 -19.05
CA ARG A 62 -4.48 -0.71 -18.19
C ARG A 62 -2.98 -0.49 -18.33
N GLY A 63 -2.32 -0.24 -17.21
CA GLY A 63 -0.86 -0.23 -17.07
C GLY A 63 -0.39 -1.38 -16.17
N GLU A 64 0.91 -1.66 -16.22
CA GLU A 64 1.54 -2.60 -15.30
C GLU A 64 2.94 -2.15 -14.89
N ASP A 65 3.27 -2.40 -13.63
CA ASP A 65 4.62 -2.30 -13.09
C ASP A 65 5.15 -3.69 -12.75
N VAL A 66 6.45 -3.91 -12.97
CA VAL A 66 7.15 -5.12 -12.56
C VAL A 66 7.99 -4.80 -11.34
N LEU A 67 7.55 -5.28 -10.17
CA LEU A 67 8.30 -5.20 -8.93
C LEU A 67 9.35 -6.31 -8.88
N HIS A 68 10.57 -5.98 -8.47
CA HIS A 68 11.62 -6.95 -8.14
C HIS A 68 12.23 -6.60 -6.79
N ILE A 69 12.21 -7.53 -5.82
CA ILE A 69 12.67 -7.26 -4.43
C ILE A 69 14.13 -6.81 -4.39
N ASP A 70 14.97 -7.37 -5.27
CA ASP A 70 16.40 -7.02 -5.38
C ASP A 70 16.68 -5.93 -6.43
N GLY A 71 15.65 -5.34 -7.05
CA GLY A 71 15.81 -4.34 -8.11
C GLY A 71 15.51 -2.90 -7.66
N ASP A 72 15.67 -1.96 -8.58
CA ASP A 72 15.43 -0.53 -8.33
C ASP A 72 13.93 -0.22 -8.16
N VAL A 73 13.08 -1.01 -8.83
CA VAL A 73 11.61 -0.93 -8.74
C VAL A 73 11.12 -1.88 -7.64
N CYS A 74 11.43 -1.52 -6.39
CA CYS A 74 11.03 -2.29 -5.20
C CYS A 74 10.19 -1.48 -4.21
N ASN A 75 9.87 -0.22 -4.53
CA ASN A 75 9.04 0.62 -3.69
C ASN A 75 7.62 0.65 -4.23
N ILE A 76 6.64 0.67 -3.33
CA ILE A 76 5.22 0.70 -3.65
C ILE A 76 4.56 1.94 -3.08
N MET A 77 3.46 2.33 -3.72
CA MET A 77 2.57 3.40 -3.33
C MET A 77 1.20 2.82 -2.98
N ILE A 78 0.65 3.22 -1.85
CA ILE A 78 -0.72 2.89 -1.43
C ILE A 78 -1.50 4.16 -1.07
N ALA A 79 -2.83 4.09 -1.11
CA ALA A 79 -3.68 5.20 -0.66
C ALA A 79 -3.46 5.46 0.84
N ASN A 80 -3.39 6.73 1.24
CA ASN A 80 -3.34 7.10 2.65
C ASN A 80 -4.78 7.21 3.20
N PRO A 81 -5.21 6.32 4.12
CA PRO A 81 -6.57 6.37 4.65
C PRO A 81 -6.85 7.62 5.49
N LYS A 82 -5.80 8.33 5.93
CA LYS A 82 -5.94 9.59 6.67
C LYS A 82 -6.16 10.79 5.75
N PHE A 83 -5.95 10.63 4.44
CA PHE A 83 -6.13 11.70 3.48
C PHE A 83 -7.62 11.87 3.16
N LYS A 84 -8.20 13.02 3.54
CA LYS A 84 -9.64 13.29 3.36
C LYS A 84 -10.00 13.98 2.05
N GLY A 85 -9.01 14.22 1.18
CA GLY A 85 -9.19 14.92 -0.09
C GLY A 85 -9.53 16.40 0.10
N SER A 86 -9.28 17.18 -0.94
CA SER A 86 -9.60 18.61 -0.98
C SER A 86 -11.09 18.85 -1.27
N LYS A 87 -12.00 18.27 -0.49
CA LYS A 87 -13.43 18.60 -0.61
C LYS A 87 -13.72 19.93 0.09
N GLY A 88 -13.38 21.04 -0.59
CA GLY A 88 -13.86 22.39 -0.23
C GLY A 88 -13.35 22.95 1.10
N GLN A 89 -12.81 24.16 1.03
CA GLN A 89 -12.29 24.97 2.14
C GLN A 89 -11.07 24.42 2.85
N ASP A 90 -9.95 25.08 2.54
CA ASP A 90 -8.72 25.17 3.30
C ASP A 90 -8.93 25.20 4.82
N ARG A 91 -8.98 24.03 5.45
CA ARG A 91 -8.65 23.92 6.87
C ARG A 91 -7.13 23.96 6.98
N VAL A 92 -6.63 25.01 7.62
CA VAL A 92 -5.22 25.40 7.77
C VAL A 92 -4.32 24.32 8.42
N GLY A 93 -4.86 23.14 8.77
CA GLY A 93 -4.10 21.99 9.30
C GLY A 93 -4.06 20.73 8.44
N ASP A 94 -4.78 20.66 7.31
CA ASP A 94 -4.89 19.45 6.47
C ASP A 94 -3.89 19.44 5.28
N LYS A 95 -3.04 20.47 5.19
CA LYS A 95 -2.12 20.71 4.05
C LYS A 95 -0.87 19.82 4.04
N ASP A 96 -0.60 19.10 5.13
CA ASP A 96 0.63 18.30 5.29
C ASP A 96 0.41 16.78 5.23
N ILE A 97 -0.84 16.31 5.08
CA ILE A 97 -1.11 14.88 4.96
C ILE A 97 -0.95 14.46 3.49
N SER A 98 0.06 13.65 3.20
CA SER A 98 0.27 13.12 1.84
C SER A 98 -0.88 12.21 1.44
N PRO A 99 -1.39 12.28 0.18
CA PRO A 99 -2.42 11.37 -0.32
C PRO A 99 -2.00 9.91 -0.37
N TYR A 100 -0.70 9.64 -0.31
CA TYR A 100 -0.14 8.31 -0.44
C TYR A 100 0.82 7.96 0.68
N LEU A 101 0.88 6.68 1.00
CA LEU A 101 1.93 6.09 1.82
C LEU A 101 2.88 5.32 0.92
N TYR A 102 4.14 5.26 1.30
CA TYR A 102 5.18 4.57 0.55
C TYR A 102 5.82 3.50 1.41
N ALA A 103 6.22 2.40 0.78
CA ALA A 103 6.97 1.35 1.45
C ALA A 103 7.96 0.69 0.49
N ARG A 104 9.08 0.20 1.02
CA ARG A 104 9.99 -0.70 0.30
C ARG A 104 9.52 -2.13 0.53
N VAL A 105 9.37 -2.92 -0.54
CA VAL A 105 9.03 -4.34 -0.46
C VAL A 105 10.27 -5.11 -0.02
N LEU A 106 10.15 -5.84 1.09
CA LEU A 106 11.18 -6.76 1.61
C LEU A 106 10.91 -8.21 1.21
N GLY A 107 9.63 -8.56 1.02
CA GLY A 107 9.19 -9.92 0.71
C GLY A 107 7.87 -9.91 -0.06
N ILE A 108 7.71 -10.84 -0.98
CA ILE A 108 6.46 -11.11 -1.70
C ILE A 108 6.05 -12.52 -1.37
N TYR A 109 4.82 -12.71 -0.91
CA TYR A 109 4.35 -14.01 -0.45
C TYR A 109 2.93 -14.32 -0.88
N HIS A 110 2.65 -15.60 -1.08
CA HIS A 110 1.29 -16.12 -1.10
C HIS A 110 1.20 -17.43 -0.33
N GLY A 111 -0.01 -17.81 0.05
CA GLY A 111 -0.26 -19.11 0.67
C GLY A 111 -1.74 -19.46 0.57
N GLU A 112 -2.06 -20.74 0.70
CA GLU A 112 -3.43 -21.16 0.98
C GLU A 112 -3.69 -20.90 2.47
N VAL A 113 -4.57 -19.96 2.76
CA VAL A 113 -4.91 -19.57 4.13
C VAL A 113 -6.36 -20.00 4.38
N GLY A 114 -6.62 -20.55 5.56
CA GLY A 114 -7.96 -20.85 6.05
C GLY A 114 -8.24 -20.13 7.36
N TYR A 115 -9.53 -19.98 7.67
CA TYR A 115 -10.02 -19.50 8.95
C TYR A 115 -10.95 -20.56 9.57
N SER A 116 -10.69 -20.94 10.82
CA SER A 116 -11.46 -21.97 11.55
C SER A 116 -12.40 -21.39 12.61
N GLY A 117 -12.94 -20.19 12.40
CA GLY A 117 -13.94 -19.58 13.29
C GLY A 117 -15.37 -20.06 13.03
N GLU A 118 -16.29 -19.67 13.92
CA GLU A 118 -17.72 -20.03 13.85
C GLU A 118 -18.43 -19.41 12.64
N LEU A 119 -17.91 -18.29 12.14
CA LEU A 119 -18.31 -17.68 10.88
C LEU A 119 -17.61 -18.41 9.73
N SER A 120 -18.26 -19.45 9.21
CA SER A 120 -18.00 -20.22 7.98
C SER A 120 -16.52 -20.44 7.58
N PRO A 121 -16.02 -21.69 7.57
CA PRO A 121 -14.68 -21.97 7.09
C PRO A 121 -14.61 -21.72 5.59
N GLY A 122 -13.66 -20.91 5.17
CA GLY A 122 -13.22 -21.01 3.78
C GLY A 122 -11.80 -20.56 3.60
N VAL A 123 -11.37 -20.78 2.37
CA VAL A 123 -9.97 -20.86 2.00
C VAL A 123 -9.70 -19.78 0.97
N GLY A 124 -8.79 -18.88 1.32
CA GLY A 124 -8.27 -17.86 0.43
C GLY A 124 -6.87 -18.23 -0.05
N ARG A 125 -6.45 -17.65 -1.18
CA ARG A 125 -5.05 -17.65 -1.61
C ARG A 125 -4.53 -16.22 -1.67
N PRO A 126 -4.45 -15.51 -0.52
CA PRO A 126 -4.00 -14.12 -0.52
C PRO A 126 -2.57 -13.99 -1.02
N LEU A 127 -2.33 -12.92 -1.77
CA LEU A 127 -1.02 -12.45 -2.16
C LEU A 127 -0.75 -11.15 -1.40
N PHE A 128 0.37 -11.10 -0.69
CA PHE A 128 0.69 -9.99 0.20
C PHE A 128 2.19 -9.71 0.20
N PHE A 129 2.52 -8.47 0.52
CA PHE A 129 3.88 -7.96 0.63
C PHE A 129 4.26 -7.83 2.10
N TRP A 130 5.47 -8.22 2.46
CA TRP A 130 6.12 -7.73 3.67
C TRP A 130 6.94 -6.50 3.30
N VAL A 131 6.71 -5.38 3.98
CA VAL A 131 7.23 -4.09 3.59
C VAL A 131 7.88 -3.35 4.75
N ARG A 132 8.74 -2.39 4.41
CA ARG A 132 9.30 -1.40 5.33
C ARG A 132 8.77 -0.01 4.98
N TRP A 133 8.18 0.66 5.95
CA TRP A 133 7.48 1.92 5.75
C TRP A 133 8.43 3.11 5.66
N TYR A 134 8.05 4.06 4.82
CA TYR A 134 8.60 5.41 4.84
C TYR A 134 7.70 6.33 5.66
N ASP A 135 8.31 7.28 6.38
CA ASP A 135 7.64 8.42 6.98
C ASP A 135 7.79 9.65 6.07
N THR A 136 6.69 10.38 5.88
CA THR A 136 6.69 11.67 5.18
C THR A 136 7.35 12.73 6.04
N ILE A 137 8.26 13.49 5.44
CA ILE A 137 8.94 14.62 6.07
C ILE A 137 8.15 15.88 5.75
N SER A 138 7.85 16.69 6.77
CA SER A 138 7.12 17.94 6.56
C SER A 138 7.95 18.92 5.73
N LYS A 139 7.28 19.77 4.94
CA LYS A 139 7.99 20.77 4.12
C LYS A 139 8.84 21.72 4.97
N SER A 140 8.38 22.05 6.19
CA SER A 140 9.14 22.85 7.15
C SER A 140 10.45 22.19 7.58
N GLU A 141 10.48 20.86 7.75
CA GLU A 141 11.70 20.10 8.11
C GLU A 141 12.67 19.96 6.92
N THR A 142 12.16 19.87 5.68
CA THR A 142 13.03 19.64 4.51
C THR A 142 13.91 20.83 4.13
N GLY A 143 13.47 22.06 4.44
CA GLY A 143 14.07 23.31 3.96
C GLY A 143 14.16 23.40 2.43
N SER A 144 13.45 22.53 1.70
CA SER A 144 13.56 22.35 0.26
C SER A 144 12.63 23.32 -0.46
N THR A 145 13.17 24.09 -1.40
CA THR A 145 12.38 24.89 -2.34
C THR A 145 11.79 24.05 -3.47
N LEU A 146 12.28 22.82 -3.65
CA LEU A 146 11.76 21.89 -4.65
C LEU A 146 10.38 21.40 -4.27
N PRO A 147 9.45 21.28 -5.23
CA PRO A 147 8.06 20.88 -4.97
C PRO A 147 7.90 19.35 -4.79
N LEU A 148 8.96 18.63 -4.41
CA LEU A 148 8.96 17.17 -4.26
C LEU A 148 8.73 16.78 -2.81
N ASP A 149 7.86 15.80 -2.61
CA ASP A 149 7.68 15.20 -1.30
C ASP A 149 8.97 14.49 -0.87
N CYS A 150 9.34 14.68 0.39
CA CYS A 150 10.50 14.02 0.97
C CYS A 150 10.03 12.96 1.96
N VAL A 151 10.74 11.84 1.97
CA VAL A 151 10.46 10.71 2.86
C VAL A 151 11.75 10.18 3.46
N ARG A 152 11.65 9.52 4.61
CA ARG A 152 12.74 8.74 5.21
C ARG A 152 12.23 7.38 5.65
N PHE A 153 13.10 6.40 5.76
CA PHE A 153 12.69 5.15 6.39
C PHE A 153 12.34 5.40 7.85
N ARG A 154 11.24 4.78 8.30
CA ARG A 154 10.96 4.66 9.72
C ARG A 154 12.11 3.90 10.39
N ASP A 155 12.48 4.32 11.60
CA ASP A 155 13.49 3.63 12.40
C ASP A 155 13.11 2.15 12.52
N ILE A 156 14.00 1.25 12.13
CA ILE A 156 13.73 -0.19 12.06
C ILE A 156 13.38 -0.81 13.43
N ARG A 157 13.75 -0.14 14.53
CA ARG A 157 13.42 -0.55 15.90
C ARG A 157 12.01 -0.18 16.31
N ALA A 158 11.35 0.71 15.55
CA ALA A 158 9.97 1.09 15.83
C ALA A 158 9.03 -0.11 15.56
N PRO A 159 8.02 -0.35 16.41
CA PRO A 159 7.15 -1.52 16.31
C PRO A 159 6.35 -1.61 15.01
N ASN A 160 6.20 -0.50 14.28
CA ASN A 160 5.48 -0.39 13.01
C ASN A 160 6.42 0.02 11.86
N ALA A 161 7.73 -0.22 11.97
CA ALA A 161 8.69 0.04 10.90
C ALA A 161 8.48 -0.87 9.69
N THR A 162 8.04 -2.11 9.97
CA THR A 162 7.64 -3.06 8.94
C THR A 162 6.17 -3.44 9.11
N GLY A 163 5.56 -3.95 8.05
CA GLY A 163 4.19 -4.44 8.10
C GLY A 163 3.84 -5.26 6.86
N PHE A 164 2.58 -5.63 6.77
CA PHE A 164 2.04 -6.38 5.65
C PHE A 164 1.03 -5.54 4.86
N VAL A 165 1.05 -5.71 3.53
CA VAL A 165 0.18 -5.00 2.60
C VAL A 165 -0.41 -6.01 1.62
N ASN A 166 -1.74 -5.98 1.41
CA ASN A 166 -2.34 -6.85 0.40
C ASN A 166 -1.98 -6.36 -0.99
N ALA A 167 -1.81 -7.28 -1.94
CA ALA A 167 -1.47 -6.89 -3.29
C ALA A 167 -2.53 -6.00 -3.97
N VAL A 168 -3.79 -6.13 -3.57
CA VAL A 168 -4.92 -5.34 -4.08
C VAL A 168 -4.94 -3.89 -3.59
N ASP A 169 -4.21 -3.59 -2.50
CA ASP A 169 -4.12 -2.24 -1.93
C ASP A 169 -2.99 -1.42 -2.57
N VAL A 170 -2.13 -2.07 -3.37
CA VAL A 170 -1.03 -1.41 -4.07
C VAL A 170 -1.54 -0.68 -5.30
N LEU A 171 -1.39 0.64 -5.30
CA LEU A 171 -1.80 1.49 -6.41
C LEU A 171 -0.81 1.41 -7.57
N ARG A 172 0.49 1.40 -7.26
CA ARG A 172 1.58 1.36 -8.23
C ARG A 172 2.94 1.18 -7.58
N ALA A 173 3.97 0.93 -8.39
CA ALA A 173 5.35 1.15 -7.99
C ALA A 173 5.64 2.64 -7.77
N ALA A 174 6.44 2.94 -6.75
CA ALA A 174 6.86 4.30 -6.43
C ALA A 174 8.31 4.52 -6.86
N HIS A 175 8.58 5.65 -7.51
CA HIS A 175 9.94 6.03 -7.89
C HIS A 175 10.57 6.88 -6.78
N ILE A 176 11.35 6.23 -5.91
CA ILE A 176 11.97 6.84 -4.73
C ILE A 176 13.46 7.06 -5.01
N ILE A 177 13.91 8.33 -4.96
CA ILE A 177 15.27 8.73 -5.34
C ILE A 177 16.02 9.18 -4.08
N PRO A 178 17.21 8.65 -3.79
CA PRO A 178 18.07 9.17 -2.72
C PRO A 178 18.29 10.69 -2.79
N ARG A 179 18.18 11.37 -1.63
CA ARG A 179 18.65 12.75 -1.49
C ARG A 179 20.15 12.75 -1.23
N PHE A 180 20.93 12.62 -2.30
CA PHE A 180 22.39 12.45 -2.24
C PHE A 180 23.11 13.50 -1.38
N SER A 181 22.61 14.74 -1.35
CA SER A 181 23.19 15.84 -0.57
C SER A 181 23.19 15.64 0.95
N HIS A 182 22.33 14.74 1.47
CA HIS A 182 22.24 14.45 2.91
C HIS A 182 23.02 13.20 3.32
N GLY A 183 23.69 12.54 2.37
CA GLY A 183 24.52 11.38 2.62
C GLY A 183 23.75 10.12 3.04
N LYS A 184 24.54 9.08 3.35
CA LYS A 184 24.03 7.80 3.84
C LYS A 184 23.67 7.89 5.32
N LEU A 185 22.61 7.20 5.72
CA LEU A 185 22.23 7.05 7.11
C LEU A 185 23.29 6.30 7.92
N TYR A 186 23.92 5.29 7.30
CA TYR A 186 25.04 4.55 7.86
C TYR A 186 26.28 4.77 6.99
N PRO A 187 27.17 5.73 7.33
CA PRO A 187 28.36 6.02 6.53
C PRO A 187 29.29 4.81 6.33
N THR A 188 29.33 3.89 7.30
CA THR A 188 30.12 2.65 7.24
C THR A 188 29.47 1.54 6.42
N GLY A 189 28.23 1.73 5.97
CA GLY A 189 27.43 0.69 5.30
C GLY A 189 26.90 -0.40 6.23
N GLN A 190 27.17 -0.30 7.54
CA GLN A 190 26.69 -1.25 8.54
C GLN A 190 25.41 -0.71 9.18
N GLY A 191 24.28 -1.20 8.68
CA GLY A 191 22.98 -0.93 9.28
C GLY A 191 22.66 -1.87 10.44
N LEU A 192 21.46 -1.73 10.99
CA LEU A 192 20.97 -2.49 12.13
C LEU A 192 20.35 -3.85 11.71
N SER A 193 19.84 -3.97 10.48
CA SER A 193 19.11 -5.16 10.03
C SER A 193 19.47 -5.54 8.60
N LYS A 194 20.15 -6.68 8.47
CA LYS A 194 20.46 -7.30 7.17
C LYS A 194 19.20 -7.61 6.37
N ILE A 195 18.11 -7.99 7.04
CA ILE A 195 16.84 -8.33 6.38
C ILE A 195 16.18 -7.07 5.80
N ALA A 196 16.26 -5.94 6.51
CA ALA A 196 15.76 -4.66 6.04
C ALA A 196 16.67 -3.98 4.99
N ARG A 197 17.88 -4.53 4.79
CA ARG A 197 18.95 -4.00 3.91
C ARG A 197 19.27 -2.54 4.20
N ASP A 198 19.25 -2.18 5.47
CA ASP A 198 19.30 -0.78 5.90
C ASP A 198 20.69 -0.16 5.83
N GLY A 199 21.76 -0.97 5.73
CA GLY A 199 23.13 -0.48 5.57
C GLY A 199 23.37 0.39 4.32
N ALA A 200 22.54 0.25 3.29
CA ALA A 200 22.61 1.08 2.08
C ALA A 200 21.69 2.31 2.12
N ASP A 201 20.99 2.55 3.23
CA ASP A 201 20.00 3.60 3.31
C ASP A 201 20.61 5.01 3.29
N TRP A 202 19.87 5.92 2.66
CA TRP A 202 20.10 7.35 2.69
C TRP A 202 19.32 8.00 3.83
N CYS A 203 19.81 9.13 4.32
CA CYS A 203 19.14 9.90 5.37
C CYS A 203 17.72 10.33 4.95
N GLN A 204 17.56 10.68 3.67
CA GLN A 204 16.30 11.13 3.08
C GLN A 204 16.20 10.71 1.61
N TYR A 205 14.97 10.69 1.11
CA TYR A 205 14.64 10.38 -0.27
C TYR A 205 13.59 11.36 -0.80
N TYR A 206 13.62 11.60 -2.10
CA TYR A 206 12.57 12.28 -2.84
C TYR A 206 11.60 11.27 -3.44
N VAL A 207 10.32 11.60 -3.40
CA VAL A 207 9.29 10.92 -4.18
C VAL A 207 9.20 11.57 -5.56
N ASN A 208 9.55 10.83 -6.61
CA ASN A 208 9.45 11.35 -7.98
C ASN A 208 8.02 11.20 -8.51
N ARG A 209 7.21 12.22 -8.27
CA ARG A 209 5.85 12.35 -8.84
C ARG A 209 5.82 12.65 -10.35
N PHE A 210 6.98 12.87 -10.98
CA PHE A 210 7.12 13.19 -12.40
C PHE A 210 7.76 12.03 -13.19
N ALA A 211 7.76 10.81 -12.63
CA ALA A 211 8.34 9.65 -13.29
C ALA A 211 7.69 9.37 -14.66
N ASP A 212 6.38 9.58 -14.76
CA ASP A 212 5.61 9.51 -16.00
C ASP A 212 4.34 10.38 -15.89
N GLN A 213 3.62 10.54 -17.01
CA GLN A 213 2.38 11.33 -17.07
C GLN A 213 1.30 10.79 -16.13
N ASP A 214 1.17 9.48 -16.02
CA ASP A 214 0.19 8.86 -15.12
C ASP A 214 0.53 9.17 -13.66
N MET A 215 1.82 9.16 -13.30
CA MET A 215 2.27 9.45 -11.94
C MET A 215 1.99 10.89 -11.60
N PHE A 216 2.26 11.81 -12.52
CA PHE A 216 1.93 13.22 -12.32
C PHE A 216 0.44 13.44 -12.11
N MET A 217 -0.39 12.86 -12.98
CA MET A 217 -1.86 12.98 -12.90
C MET A 217 -2.43 12.38 -11.61
N ARG A 218 -1.76 11.36 -11.04
CA ARG A 218 -2.16 10.75 -9.77
C ARG A 218 -2.10 11.72 -8.60
N TYR A 219 -1.16 12.66 -8.60
CA TYR A 219 -1.12 13.73 -7.58
C TYR A 219 -2.07 14.89 -7.88
N GLN A 220 -2.67 14.96 -9.07
CA GLN A 220 -3.72 15.93 -9.40
C GLN A 220 -5.08 15.37 -8.95
N ILE A 221 -5.28 15.36 -7.62
CA ILE A 221 -6.46 14.78 -6.97
C ILE A 221 -7.75 15.36 -7.59
N GLY A 222 -8.60 14.49 -8.14
CA GLY A 222 -9.87 14.86 -8.77
C GLY A 222 -9.80 15.21 -10.26
N PHE A 223 -8.62 15.22 -10.88
CA PHE A 223 -8.44 15.56 -12.30
C PHE A 223 -8.19 14.36 -13.21
N ALA A 224 -8.08 13.16 -12.64
CA ALA A 224 -7.77 11.92 -13.34
C ALA A 224 -8.89 10.88 -13.15
N VAL A 225 -9.65 10.60 -14.20
CA VAL A 225 -10.85 9.74 -14.14
C VAL A 225 -10.50 8.32 -13.71
N GLY A 226 -9.37 7.78 -14.17
CA GLY A 226 -8.93 6.44 -13.80
C GLY A 226 -8.23 6.35 -12.43
N HIS A 227 -8.01 7.48 -11.74
CA HIS A 227 -7.41 7.48 -10.41
C HIS A 227 -8.46 7.72 -9.35
N THR A 228 -8.97 6.63 -8.79
CA THR A 228 -9.96 6.69 -7.73
C THR A 228 -9.26 6.82 -6.38
N THR A 229 -9.74 7.72 -5.53
CA THR A 229 -9.10 8.04 -4.23
C THR A 229 -9.51 7.08 -3.10
N GLY A 230 -9.78 5.82 -3.42
CA GLY A 230 -10.25 4.82 -2.45
C GLY A 230 -9.74 3.41 -2.74
N PRO A 231 -9.99 2.44 -1.84
CA PRO A 231 -9.59 1.05 -2.05
C PRO A 231 -10.12 0.53 -3.39
N ILE A 232 -9.23 -0.06 -4.18
CA ILE A 232 -9.51 -0.50 -5.54
C ILE A 232 -10.73 -1.44 -5.59
N ALA A 233 -10.88 -2.32 -4.58
CA ALA A 233 -12.00 -3.28 -4.48
C ALA A 233 -13.39 -2.62 -4.44
N LEU A 234 -13.56 -1.53 -3.69
CA LEU A 234 -14.84 -0.81 -3.57
C LEU A 234 -15.20 -0.04 -4.85
N THR A 235 -14.21 0.25 -5.70
CA THR A 235 -14.42 1.10 -6.87
C THR A 235 -14.81 0.31 -8.12
N TRP A 236 -14.26 -0.89 -8.32
CA TRP A 236 -14.63 -1.76 -9.44
C TRP A 236 -16.10 -2.22 -9.39
N MET A 237 -16.61 -2.51 -8.20
CA MET A 237 -18.02 -2.91 -8.02
C MET A 237 -18.98 -1.74 -8.26
N LYS A 238 -18.67 -0.55 -7.74
CA LYS A 238 -19.48 0.66 -8.01
C LYS A 238 -19.51 1.06 -9.48
N MET A 239 -18.41 0.83 -10.22
CA MET A 239 -18.39 1.03 -11.67
C MET A 239 -19.19 -0.03 -12.42
N LEU A 240 -19.12 -1.31 -12.03
CA LEU A 240 -19.92 -2.37 -12.68
C LEU A 240 -21.43 -2.17 -12.45
N ASP A 241 -21.84 -1.76 -11.25
CA ASP A 241 -23.24 -1.47 -10.94
C ASP A 241 -23.78 -0.26 -11.75
N SER A 242 -22.94 0.73 -12.04
CA SER A 242 -23.34 1.88 -12.87
C SER A 242 -23.38 1.57 -14.37
N PHE A 243 -22.63 0.57 -14.84
CA PHE A 243 -22.72 0.09 -16.23
C PHE A 243 -23.91 -0.85 -16.45
N GLN A 244 -24.34 -1.60 -15.43
CA GLN A 244 -25.52 -2.48 -15.53
C GLN A 244 -26.86 -1.73 -15.41
N SER A 245 -26.88 -0.54 -14.80
CA SER A 245 -28.11 0.27 -14.67
C SER A 245 -28.46 1.12 -15.90
N GLN A 246 -27.63 1.11 -16.95
CA GLN A 246 -27.84 1.88 -18.19
C GLN A 246 -28.26 1.05 -19.41
N VAL A 247 -28.54 -0.25 -19.26
CA VAL A 247 -29.14 -1.04 -20.34
C VAL A 247 -30.66 -1.03 -20.14
N PRO A 248 -31.44 -0.29 -20.95
CA PRO A 248 -32.88 -0.44 -20.93
C PRO A 248 -33.21 -1.85 -21.44
N VAL A 249 -33.92 -2.62 -20.61
CA VAL A 249 -34.56 -3.86 -21.05
C VAL A 249 -35.59 -3.46 -22.09
N VAL A 250 -35.36 -3.86 -23.35
CA VAL A 250 -36.35 -3.81 -24.44
C VAL A 250 -37.22 -5.05 -24.37
#